data_AF-A0A7S2I1V5-F1
#
_entry.id   AF-A0A7S2I1V5-F1
#
_cell.length_a   1.000
_cell.length_b   1.000
_cell.length_c   1.000
_cell.angle_alpha   90.00
_cell.angle_beta   90.00
_cell.angle_gamma   90.00
#
_symmetry.space_group_name_H-M   'P 1'
#
loop_
_entity.id
_entity.type
_entity.pdbx_description
1 polymer ?
#
loop_
_entity_poly.entity_id
_entity_poly.type
_entity_poly.pdbx_seq_one_letter_code
_entity_poly.pdbx_strand_id
1 'polypeptide(L)'
;MKLAIFSLLAGSAAAFAPSSMKASSSALKVVAEDLPGALPPVGFFDPLGFAEKADENTLKRYREAELTHGRVAMLAVLGFLVGEAVEGSSFLFDANIKGPAITHIPQVPEGFWAILLISIGAAEQFRAENGWVDPSEVPIDQPGLLKSDYVPGDLGFDPLGLKPEDPEEFLIMQTKELQNGRLAMLAAAGFLAQEAVDGKGILEHFQS
;
A
#
# COMPACT_ATOMS: atom_id res chain seq x y z
N MET A 1 48.34 -35.00 -41.52
CA MET A 1 48.51 -34.12 -40.35
C MET A 1 48.97 -32.75 -40.86
N LYS A 2 48.22 -31.91 -41.58
CA LYS A 2 46.81 -31.46 -41.57
C LYS A 2 46.41 -30.65 -40.32
N LEU A 3 46.38 -29.32 -40.51
CA LEU A 3 45.37 -28.35 -40.03
C LEU A 3 45.24 -28.09 -38.51
N ALA A 4 46.20 -27.40 -37.87
CA ALA A 4 46.02 -27.04 -36.45
C ALA A 4 46.58 -25.68 -35.95
N ILE A 5 47.09 -24.78 -36.81
CA ILE A 5 47.83 -23.60 -36.29
C ILE A 5 47.19 -22.23 -36.62
N PHE A 6 46.12 -22.16 -37.42
CA PHE A 6 45.55 -20.86 -37.84
C PHE A 6 44.30 -20.38 -37.07
N SER A 7 43.82 -21.10 -36.04
CA SER A 7 42.57 -20.77 -35.35
C SER A 7 42.68 -19.92 -34.08
N LEU A 8 43.89 -19.49 -33.68
CA LEU A 8 44.12 -18.81 -32.39
C LEU A 8 44.07 -17.26 -32.42
N LEU A 9 43.78 -16.64 -33.58
CA LEU A 9 43.75 -15.18 -33.73
C LEU A 9 42.35 -14.57 -33.95
N ALA A 10 41.29 -15.39 -33.96
CA ALA A 10 39.91 -14.92 -34.16
C ALA A 10 39.15 -14.64 -32.84
N GLY A 11 39.82 -14.74 -31.68
CA GLY A 11 39.15 -14.81 -30.37
C GLY A 11 38.90 -13.50 -29.63
N SER A 12 39.28 -12.32 -30.14
CA SER A 12 39.32 -11.11 -29.29
C SER A 12 38.54 -9.89 -29.78
N ALA A 13 37.62 -10.03 -30.74
CA ALA A 13 36.80 -8.91 -31.21
C ALA A 13 35.42 -8.79 -30.51
N ALA A 14 34.98 -9.81 -29.76
CA ALA A 14 33.68 -9.79 -29.09
C ALA A 14 33.72 -9.16 -27.68
N ALA A 15 34.91 -8.89 -27.12
CA ALA A 15 35.06 -8.35 -25.77
C ALA A 15 34.86 -6.83 -25.66
N PHE A 16 34.64 -6.14 -26.79
CA PHE A 16 34.40 -4.69 -26.86
C PHE A 16 33.12 -4.33 -27.63
N ALA A 17 32.11 -5.20 -27.61
CA ALA A 17 30.78 -4.76 -28.00
C ALA A 17 30.24 -3.84 -26.89
N PRO A 18 29.82 -2.59 -27.18
CA PRO A 18 29.18 -1.77 -26.17
C PRO A 18 27.96 -2.54 -25.66
N SER A 19 27.87 -2.74 -24.34
CA SER A 19 26.63 -3.24 -23.75
C SER A 19 25.53 -2.32 -24.24
N SER A 20 24.57 -2.84 -24.99
CA SER A 20 23.35 -2.11 -25.30
C SER A 20 22.71 -1.78 -23.97
N MET A 21 23.00 -0.58 -23.43
CA MET A 21 22.24 -0.01 -22.34
C MET A 21 20.84 0.06 -22.89
N LYS A 22 20.00 -0.87 -22.44
CA LYS A 22 18.56 -0.86 -22.73
C LYS A 22 18.13 0.53 -22.31
N ALA A 23 17.78 1.38 -23.28
CA ALA A 23 17.35 2.73 -22.99
C ALA A 23 16.18 2.61 -22.03
N SER A 24 16.41 3.02 -20.77
CA SER A 24 15.35 3.19 -19.79
C SER A 24 14.33 4.09 -20.47
N SER A 25 13.11 3.58 -20.67
CA SER A 25 12.06 4.35 -21.33
C SER A 25 11.82 5.62 -20.50
N SER A 26 12.17 6.78 -21.06
CA SER A 26 11.91 8.05 -20.39
C SER A 26 10.41 8.26 -20.11
N ALA A 27 9.55 7.58 -20.88
CA ALA A 27 8.11 7.55 -20.66
C ALA A 27 7.70 6.96 -19.29
N LEU A 28 8.37 5.91 -18.80
CA LEU A 28 8.07 5.36 -17.46
C LEU A 28 8.51 6.31 -16.34
N LYS A 29 9.61 7.05 -16.53
CA LYS A 29 10.06 8.07 -15.58
C LYS A 29 9.14 9.29 -15.54
N VAL A 30 8.66 9.74 -16.70
CA VAL A 30 7.69 10.84 -16.78
C VAL A 30 6.33 10.45 -16.20
N VAL A 31 5.86 9.22 -16.47
CA VAL A 31 4.63 8.70 -15.82
C VAL A 31 4.80 8.58 -14.31
N ALA A 32 5.99 8.22 -13.82
CA ALA A 32 6.26 8.09 -12.39
C ALA A 32 6.36 9.44 -11.64
N GLU A 33 6.84 10.50 -12.30
CA GLU A 33 6.96 11.83 -11.70
C GLU A 33 5.62 12.58 -11.61
N ASP A 34 4.68 12.33 -12.53
CA ASP A 34 3.30 12.85 -12.49
C ASP A 34 2.34 12.01 -11.63
N LEU A 35 2.84 10.94 -10.98
CA LEU A 35 2.02 10.18 -10.04
C LEU A 35 1.69 11.01 -8.79
N PRO A 36 0.43 10.97 -8.31
CA PRO A 36 0.05 11.65 -7.08
C PRO A 36 0.94 11.15 -5.92
N GLY A 37 1.42 12.07 -5.09
CA GLY A 37 2.32 11.74 -3.97
C GLY A 37 3.82 11.90 -4.19
N ALA A 38 4.27 12.26 -5.40
CA ALA A 38 5.62 12.76 -5.65
C ALA A 38 5.69 14.25 -5.29
N LEU A 39 6.03 14.56 -4.03
CA LEU A 39 6.10 15.93 -3.53
C LEU A 39 7.53 16.29 -3.10
N PRO A 40 7.97 17.56 -3.25
CA PRO A 40 9.19 18.05 -2.62
C PRO A 40 9.12 17.89 -1.09
N PRO A 41 10.23 17.54 -0.39
CA PRO A 41 11.62 17.53 -0.83
C PRO A 41 12.13 16.19 -1.41
N VAL A 42 11.36 15.10 -1.31
CA VAL A 42 11.80 13.75 -1.71
C VAL A 42 11.41 13.35 -3.13
N GLY A 43 10.40 14.01 -3.72
CA GLY A 43 9.91 13.71 -5.06
C GLY A 43 9.47 12.25 -5.19
N PHE A 44 9.81 11.63 -6.32
CA PHE A 44 9.58 10.20 -6.53
C PHE A 44 10.63 9.36 -5.78
N PHE A 45 10.20 8.73 -4.68
CA PHE A 45 11.07 7.93 -3.81
C PHE A 45 10.97 6.43 -4.11
N ASP A 46 11.86 5.92 -4.96
CA ASP A 46 12.03 4.48 -5.25
C ASP A 46 13.52 4.09 -5.25
N PRO A 47 14.15 3.91 -4.07
CA PRO A 47 15.57 3.56 -3.99
C PRO A 47 15.86 2.12 -4.45
N LEU A 48 14.85 1.24 -4.52
CA LEU A 48 15.01 -0.17 -4.89
C LEU A 48 14.71 -0.46 -6.37
N GLY A 49 14.21 0.54 -7.09
CA GLY A 49 13.86 0.46 -8.51
C GLY A 49 12.73 -0.53 -8.77
N PHE A 50 11.76 -0.63 -7.86
CA PHE A 50 10.60 -1.50 -8.06
C PHE A 50 9.70 -0.98 -9.18
N ALA A 51 9.60 0.34 -9.35
CA ALA A 51 8.84 0.93 -10.43
C ALA A 51 9.49 0.75 -11.80
N GLU A 52 10.83 0.80 -11.86
CA GLU A 52 11.57 0.58 -13.12
C GLU A 52 11.52 -0.88 -13.60
N LYS A 53 11.26 -1.83 -12.70
CA LYS A 53 11.19 -3.28 -12.99
C LYS A 53 9.75 -3.79 -13.16
N ALA A 54 8.75 -2.97 -12.85
CA ALA A 54 7.36 -3.35 -12.85
C ALA A 54 6.68 -3.07 -14.20
N ASP A 55 5.74 -3.94 -14.56
CA ASP A 55 4.76 -3.68 -15.62
C ASP A 55 3.71 -2.65 -15.16
N GLU A 56 3.00 -1.99 -16.09
CA GLU A 56 2.00 -0.97 -15.77
C GLU A 56 0.92 -1.51 -14.82
N ASN A 57 0.49 -2.77 -15.02
CA ASN A 57 -0.46 -3.41 -14.12
C ASN A 57 0.10 -3.61 -12.70
N THR A 58 1.38 -3.98 -12.63
CA THR A 58 2.07 -4.18 -11.34
C THR A 58 2.22 -2.85 -10.59
N LEU A 59 2.47 -1.75 -11.30
CA LEU A 59 2.48 -0.40 -10.73
C LEU A 59 1.11 -0.01 -10.15
N LYS A 60 0.02 -0.25 -10.91
CA LYS A 60 -1.35 -0.01 -10.43
C LYS A 60 -1.65 -0.84 -9.18
N ARG A 61 -1.19 -2.09 -9.14
CA ARG A 61 -1.31 -2.96 -7.96
C ARG A 61 -0.52 -2.46 -6.75
N TYR A 62 0.70 -1.96 -6.94
CA TYR A 62 1.47 -1.35 -5.85
C TYR A 62 0.78 -0.10 -5.31
N ARG A 63 0.20 0.71 -6.19
CA ARG A 63 -0.57 1.88 -5.78
C ARG A 63 -1.81 1.49 -4.96
N GLU A 64 -2.57 0.51 -5.43
CA GLU A 64 -3.73 -0.03 -4.72
C GLU A 64 -3.32 -0.60 -3.35
N ALA A 65 -2.19 -1.32 -3.28
CA ALA A 65 -1.66 -1.84 -2.03
C ALA A 65 -1.27 -0.70 -1.07
N GLU A 66 -0.56 0.33 -1.55
CA GLU A 66 -0.19 1.49 -0.73
C GLU A 66 -1.42 2.21 -0.15
N LEU A 67 -2.45 2.42 -0.99
CA LEU A 67 -3.68 3.10 -0.59
C LEU A 67 -4.49 2.31 0.44
N THR A 68 -4.62 1.00 0.23
CA THR A 68 -5.34 0.11 1.16
C THR A 68 -4.64 0.01 2.52
N HIS A 69 -3.32 -0.15 2.54
CA HIS A 69 -2.55 -0.15 3.78
C HIS A 69 -2.59 1.22 4.47
N GLY A 70 -2.53 2.31 3.70
CA GLY A 70 -2.68 3.67 4.22
C GLY A 70 -4.03 3.90 4.89
N ARG A 71 -5.14 3.49 4.25
CA ARG A 71 -6.51 3.57 4.81
C ARG A 71 -6.66 2.76 6.09
N VAL A 72 -6.21 1.51 6.08
CA VAL A 72 -6.25 0.65 7.27
C VAL A 72 -5.41 1.24 8.40
N ALA A 73 -4.22 1.77 8.10
CA ALA A 73 -3.36 2.38 9.10
C ALA A 73 -3.94 3.68 9.67
N MET A 74 -4.58 4.52 8.86
CA MET A 74 -5.28 5.72 9.35
C MET A 74 -6.39 5.37 10.34
N LEU A 75 -7.18 4.33 10.04
CA LEU A 75 -8.20 3.83 10.96
C LEU A 75 -7.59 3.19 12.21
N ALA A 76 -6.48 2.46 12.06
CA ALA A 76 -5.77 1.87 13.19
C ALA A 76 -5.28 2.95 14.16
N VAL A 77 -4.56 3.97 13.68
CA VAL A 77 -4.06 5.07 14.53
C VAL A 77 -5.19 5.73 15.31
N LEU A 78 -6.30 6.04 14.65
CA LEU A 78 -7.48 6.59 15.33
C LEU A 78 -8.08 5.59 16.33
N GLY A 79 -8.15 4.31 15.98
CA GLY A 79 -8.63 3.25 16.85
C GLY A 79 -7.78 3.07 18.11
N PHE A 80 -6.45 3.17 18.00
CA PHE A 80 -5.53 3.15 19.14
C PHE A 80 -5.81 4.34 20.08
N LEU A 81 -5.83 5.57 19.54
CA LEU A 81 -6.04 6.77 20.36
C LEU A 81 -7.42 6.82 21.01
N VAL A 82 -8.49 6.49 20.27
CA VAL A 82 -9.86 6.48 20.78
C VAL A 82 -10.07 5.30 21.75
N GLY A 83 -9.49 4.14 21.43
CA GLY A 83 -9.58 2.94 22.26
C GLY A 83 -9.02 3.16 23.66
N GLU A 84 -7.88 3.85 23.77
CA GLU A 84 -7.30 4.22 25.07
C GLU A 84 -8.04 5.39 25.73
N ALA A 85 -8.50 6.39 24.95
CA ALA A 85 -9.23 7.53 25.51
C ALA A 85 -10.58 7.12 26.13
N VAL A 86 -11.20 6.05 25.64
CA VAL A 86 -12.52 5.56 26.06
C VAL A 86 -12.39 4.25 26.87
N GLU A 87 -11.18 3.93 27.33
CA GLU A 87 -10.93 2.77 28.20
C GLU A 87 -11.87 2.79 29.42
N GLY A 88 -12.56 1.67 29.68
CA GLY A 88 -13.48 1.57 30.81
C GLY A 88 -14.75 2.44 30.75
N SER A 89 -15.06 3.08 29.62
CA SER A 89 -16.30 3.85 29.41
C SER A 89 -17.01 3.55 28.09
N SER A 90 -16.48 2.60 27.30
CA SER A 90 -17.05 2.21 26.02
C SER A 90 -18.43 1.55 26.17
N PHE A 91 -19.40 2.08 25.43
CA PHE A 91 -20.78 1.60 25.37
C PHE A 91 -20.91 0.22 24.69
N LEU A 92 -19.90 -0.19 23.92
CA LEU A 92 -19.99 -1.34 23.01
C LEU A 92 -19.71 -2.70 23.68
N PHE A 93 -19.13 -2.72 24.88
CA PHE A 93 -18.74 -3.94 25.61
C PHE A 93 -18.86 -3.81 27.14
N ASP A 94 -19.87 -3.06 27.60
CA ASP A 94 -20.15 -2.82 29.03
C ASP A 94 -18.93 -2.35 29.84
N ALA A 95 -18.06 -1.51 29.27
CA ALA A 95 -16.86 -0.99 29.92
C ALA A 95 -15.85 -2.06 30.44
N ASN A 96 -15.93 -3.30 29.95
CA ASN A 96 -15.06 -4.38 30.42
C ASN A 96 -13.67 -4.38 29.76
N ILE A 97 -13.47 -3.60 28.70
CA ILE A 97 -12.18 -3.48 28.01
C ILE A 97 -11.30 -2.48 28.74
N LYS A 98 -10.14 -2.97 29.22
CA LYS A 98 -9.17 -2.22 30.02
C LYS A 98 -7.73 -2.55 29.65
N GLY A 99 -6.81 -1.63 29.93
CA GLY A 99 -5.38 -1.74 29.70
C GLY A 99 -4.92 -1.08 28.39
N PRO A 100 -3.65 -1.32 28.01
CA PRO A 100 -3.10 -0.85 26.75
C PRO A 100 -3.86 -1.42 25.55
N ALA A 101 -3.94 -0.67 24.45
CA ALA A 101 -4.75 -1.04 23.29
C ALA A 101 -4.39 -2.41 22.69
N ILE A 102 -3.12 -2.84 22.76
CA ILE A 102 -2.68 -4.17 22.31
C ILE A 102 -3.38 -5.32 23.06
N THR A 103 -3.77 -5.08 24.31
CA THR A 103 -4.46 -6.07 25.15
C THR A 103 -5.97 -6.06 24.94
N HIS A 104 -6.52 -5.11 24.17
CA HIS A 104 -7.95 -5.04 23.92
C HIS A 104 -8.45 -6.14 23.00
N ILE A 105 -7.66 -6.53 22.00
CA ILE A 105 -8.00 -7.57 21.02
C ILE A 105 -8.54 -8.86 21.68
N PRO A 106 -7.84 -9.49 22.66
CA PRO A 106 -8.32 -10.71 23.30
C PRO A 106 -9.50 -10.49 24.26
N GLN A 107 -9.79 -9.26 24.69
CA GLN A 107 -10.89 -8.96 25.62
C GLN A 107 -12.24 -8.83 24.90
N VAL A 108 -12.23 -8.66 23.58
CA VAL A 108 -13.44 -8.52 22.78
C VAL A 108 -14.18 -9.86 22.69
N PRO A 109 -15.51 -9.91 22.89
CA PRO A 109 -16.29 -11.12 22.75
C PRO A 109 -16.14 -11.81 21.38
N GLU A 110 -16.02 -13.14 21.37
CA GLU A 110 -15.81 -13.94 20.15
C GLU A 110 -16.88 -13.69 19.07
N GLY A 111 -18.15 -13.49 19.47
CA GLY A 111 -19.24 -13.21 18.54
C GLY A 111 -19.06 -11.92 17.74
N PHE A 112 -18.37 -10.91 18.31
CA PHE A 112 -18.06 -9.68 17.60
C PHE A 112 -17.04 -9.91 16.49
N TRP A 113 -16.05 -10.78 16.70
CA TRP A 113 -15.07 -11.15 15.67
C TRP A 113 -15.71 -11.82 14.46
N ALA A 114 -16.73 -12.66 14.66
CA ALA A 114 -17.46 -13.28 13.56
C ALA A 114 -18.19 -12.24 12.71
N ILE A 115 -18.89 -11.29 13.36
CA ILE A 115 -19.57 -10.20 12.65
C ILE A 115 -18.56 -9.34 11.91
N LEU A 116 -17.47 -8.93 12.58
CA LEU A 116 -16.42 -8.11 12.00
C LEU A 116 -15.79 -8.77 10.77
N LEU A 117 -15.46 -10.07 10.86
CA LEU A 117 -14.87 -10.82 9.75
C LEU A 117 -15.83 -10.92 8.56
N ILE A 118 -17.12 -11.16 8.79
CA ILE A 118 -18.13 -11.20 7.73
C ILE A 118 -18.29 -9.82 7.08
N SER A 119 -18.34 -8.74 7.87
CA SER A 119 -18.46 -7.38 7.37
C SER A 119 -17.25 -6.95 6.55
N ILE A 120 -16.04 -7.20 7.05
CA ILE A 120 -14.80 -6.92 6.33
C ILE A 120 -14.72 -7.80 5.07
N GLY A 121 -15.05 -9.09 5.18
CA GLY A 121 -15.06 -10.00 4.04
C GLY A 121 -16.02 -9.55 2.93
N ALA A 122 -17.20 -9.06 3.27
CA ALA A 122 -18.15 -8.51 2.30
C ALA A 122 -17.62 -7.22 1.65
N ALA A 123 -16.99 -6.32 2.42
CA ALA A 123 -16.41 -5.09 1.89
C ALA A 123 -15.20 -5.38 0.96
N GLU A 124 -14.35 -6.31 1.35
CA GLU A 124 -13.21 -6.78 0.54
C GLU A 124 -13.68 -7.51 -0.72
N GLN A 125 -14.78 -8.25 -0.65
CA GLN A 125 -15.40 -8.88 -1.82
C GLN A 125 -15.93 -7.84 -2.81
N PHE A 126 -16.65 -6.81 -2.33
CA PHE A 126 -17.11 -5.71 -3.19
C PHE A 126 -15.94 -4.98 -3.85
N ARG A 127 -14.85 -4.76 -3.11
CA ARG A 127 -13.60 -4.23 -3.66
C ARG A 127 -13.00 -5.15 -4.73
N ALA A 128 -12.95 -6.46 -4.48
CA ALA A 128 -12.43 -7.46 -5.40
C ALA A 128 -13.22 -7.44 -6.73
N GLU A 129 -14.55 -7.43 -6.66
CA GLU A 129 -15.42 -7.40 -7.83
C GLU A 129 -15.27 -6.12 -8.66
N ASN A 130 -15.04 -4.97 -8.02
CA ASN A 130 -14.88 -3.70 -8.72
C ASN A 130 -13.49 -3.50 -9.33
N GLY A 131 -12.42 -3.93 -8.64
CA GLY A 131 -11.05 -3.65 -9.03
C GLY A 131 -10.35 -4.74 -9.86
N TRP A 132 -10.69 -6.01 -9.64
CA TRP A 132 -9.94 -7.14 -10.19
C TRP A 132 -10.70 -7.79 -11.35
N VAL A 133 -9.95 -8.23 -12.36
CA VAL A 133 -10.49 -9.08 -13.42
C VAL A 133 -10.78 -10.46 -12.85
N ASP A 134 -11.87 -11.09 -13.32
CA ASP A 134 -12.26 -12.41 -12.86
C ASP A 134 -11.14 -13.43 -13.09
N PRO A 135 -10.83 -14.30 -12.10
CA PRO A 135 -9.73 -15.26 -12.21
C PRO A 135 -9.78 -16.19 -13.43
N SER A 136 -10.95 -16.36 -14.05
CA SER A 136 -11.13 -17.16 -15.27
C SER A 136 -10.62 -16.48 -16.55
N GLU A 137 -10.52 -15.15 -16.56
CA GLU A 137 -10.12 -14.36 -17.73
C GLU A 137 -8.66 -13.88 -17.65
N VAL A 138 -8.00 -14.13 -16.51
CA VAL A 138 -6.61 -13.72 -16.28
C VAL A 138 -5.65 -14.73 -16.93
N PRO A 139 -4.72 -14.30 -17.80
CA PRO A 139 -3.64 -15.15 -18.29
C PRO A 139 -2.80 -15.69 -17.13
N ILE A 140 -2.43 -16.98 -17.19
CA ILE A 140 -1.69 -17.69 -16.11
C ILE A 140 -0.38 -16.97 -15.75
N ASP A 141 0.21 -16.23 -16.69
CA ASP A 141 1.46 -15.50 -16.53
C ASP A 141 1.34 -14.16 -15.79
N GLN A 142 0.13 -13.63 -15.55
CA GLN A 142 -0.09 -12.33 -14.88
C GLN A 142 -1.19 -12.39 -13.79
N PRO A 143 -0.95 -13.06 -12.66
CA PRO A 143 -1.92 -13.16 -11.59
C PRO A 143 -2.22 -11.81 -10.93
N GLY A 144 -3.51 -11.49 -10.77
CA GLY A 144 -3.97 -10.30 -10.06
C GLY A 144 -4.06 -9.04 -10.93
N LEU A 145 -4.47 -9.21 -12.19
CA LEU A 145 -4.69 -8.12 -13.14
C LEU A 145 -5.85 -7.22 -12.67
N LEU A 146 -5.58 -5.93 -12.50
CA LEU A 146 -6.66 -4.94 -12.30
C LEU A 146 -7.38 -4.67 -13.64
N LYS A 147 -8.67 -4.35 -13.57
CA LYS A 147 -9.47 -3.95 -14.74
C LYS A 147 -8.87 -2.70 -15.40
N SER A 148 -8.93 -2.62 -16.74
CA SER A 148 -8.35 -1.50 -17.50
C SER A 148 -8.93 -0.15 -17.13
N ASP A 149 -10.23 -0.14 -16.80
CA ASP A 149 -11.03 1.07 -16.56
C ASP A 149 -11.06 1.45 -15.06
N TYR A 150 -10.36 0.67 -14.22
CA TYR A 150 -10.32 0.87 -12.77
C TYR A 150 -9.22 1.84 -12.37
N VAL A 151 -9.58 2.88 -11.62
CA VAL A 151 -8.64 3.79 -10.98
C VAL A 151 -8.29 3.23 -9.60
N PRO A 152 -7.00 2.97 -9.29
CA PRO A 152 -6.59 2.46 -7.98
C PRO A 152 -7.16 3.30 -6.82
N GLY A 153 -7.78 2.64 -5.86
CA GLY A 153 -8.39 3.25 -4.68
C GLY A 153 -9.80 3.80 -4.87
N ASP A 154 -10.35 3.84 -6.10
CA ASP A 154 -11.73 4.26 -6.35
C ASP A 154 -12.67 3.07 -6.20
N LEU A 155 -13.58 3.12 -5.22
CA LEU A 155 -14.58 2.06 -5.00
C LEU A 155 -15.98 2.51 -5.41
N GLY A 156 -16.12 3.71 -6.00
CA GLY A 156 -17.42 4.31 -6.28
C GLY A 156 -18.22 4.68 -5.02
N PHE A 157 -17.59 4.66 -3.85
CA PHE A 157 -18.21 4.97 -2.56
C PHE A 157 -18.02 6.45 -2.21
N ASP A 158 -18.93 7.29 -2.73
CA ASP A 158 -19.01 8.72 -2.37
C ASP A 158 -20.44 9.11 -1.96
N PRO A 159 -20.91 8.71 -0.77
CA PRO A 159 -22.26 9.04 -0.30
C PRO A 159 -22.44 10.53 0.03
N LEU A 160 -21.35 11.28 0.20
CA LEU A 160 -21.38 12.69 0.58
C LEU A 160 -21.10 13.65 -0.59
N GLY A 161 -20.81 13.13 -1.78
CA GLY A 161 -20.50 13.94 -2.96
C GLY A 161 -19.26 14.80 -2.78
N LEU A 162 -18.28 14.32 -2.01
CA LEU A 162 -17.08 15.09 -1.69
C LEU A 162 -16.00 14.97 -2.77
N LYS A 163 -16.23 14.16 -3.82
CA LYS A 163 -15.34 14.06 -4.98
C LYS A 163 -15.46 15.33 -5.84
N PRO A 164 -14.41 16.17 -5.93
CA PRO A 164 -14.38 17.32 -6.83
C PRO A 164 -14.51 16.85 -8.28
N GLU A 165 -15.18 17.65 -9.09
CA GLU A 165 -15.28 17.43 -10.53
C GLU A 165 -14.00 17.85 -11.27
N ASP A 166 -13.18 18.70 -10.65
CA ASP A 166 -11.91 19.18 -11.20
C ASP A 166 -10.77 18.14 -11.02
N PRO A 167 -10.10 17.71 -12.11
CA PRO A 167 -9.01 16.74 -12.03
C PRO A 167 -7.83 17.18 -11.17
N GLU A 168 -7.48 18.46 -11.14
CA GLU A 168 -6.35 18.97 -10.35
C GLU A 168 -6.68 18.93 -8.85
N GLU A 169 -7.86 19.40 -8.47
CA GLU A 169 -8.32 19.32 -7.07
C GLU A 169 -8.41 17.87 -6.58
N PHE A 170 -8.87 16.96 -7.44
CA PHE A 170 -8.91 15.53 -7.13
C PHE A 170 -7.51 14.94 -6.87
N LEU A 171 -6.51 15.29 -7.69
CA LEU A 171 -5.12 14.88 -7.48
C LEU A 171 -4.53 15.43 -6.18
N ILE A 172 -4.89 16.67 -5.80
CA ILE A 172 -4.48 17.26 -4.53
C ILE A 172 -5.07 16.48 -3.36
N MET A 173 -6.34 16.08 -3.42
CA MET A 173 -6.95 15.28 -2.36
C MET A 173 -6.34 13.88 -2.27
N GLN A 174 -6.13 13.20 -3.39
CA GLN A 174 -5.44 11.91 -3.41
C GLN A 174 -4.05 12.00 -2.79
N THR A 175 -3.34 13.09 -3.10
CA THR A 175 -2.01 13.34 -2.53
C THR A 175 -2.10 13.55 -1.01
N LYS A 176 -3.09 14.30 -0.52
CA LYS A 176 -3.33 14.46 0.93
C LYS A 176 -3.65 13.13 1.60
N GLU A 177 -4.52 12.31 1.00
CA GLU A 177 -4.84 10.98 1.51
C GLU A 177 -3.58 10.12 1.62
N LEU A 178 -2.76 10.09 0.55
CA LEU A 178 -1.56 9.28 0.50
C LEU A 178 -0.52 9.70 1.55
N GLN A 179 -0.33 11.00 1.76
CA GLN A 179 0.63 11.50 2.75
C GLN A 179 0.19 11.17 4.17
N ASN A 180 -1.11 11.34 4.48
CA ASN A 180 -1.66 10.94 5.77
C ASN A 180 -1.59 9.41 5.96
N GLY A 181 -1.86 8.63 4.91
CA GLY A 181 -1.72 7.18 4.91
C GLY A 181 -0.29 6.72 5.18
N ARG A 182 0.71 7.30 4.51
CA ARG A 182 2.14 7.00 4.73
C ARG A 182 2.57 7.31 6.16
N LEU A 183 2.18 8.46 6.68
CA LEU A 183 2.46 8.84 8.07
C LEU A 183 1.76 7.88 9.04
N ALA A 184 0.51 7.53 8.79
CA ALA A 184 -0.26 6.62 9.62
C ALA A 184 0.31 5.20 9.63
N MET A 185 0.84 4.70 8.51
CA MET A 185 1.51 3.39 8.46
C MET A 185 2.72 3.33 9.40
N LEU A 186 3.52 4.39 9.44
CA LEU A 186 4.64 4.49 10.37
C LEU A 186 4.18 4.65 11.82
N ALA A 187 3.15 5.48 12.06
CA ALA A 187 2.61 5.70 13.39
C ALA A 187 1.98 4.42 13.97
N ALA A 188 1.17 3.68 13.21
CA ALA A 188 0.58 2.43 13.65
C ALA A 188 1.65 1.38 13.99
N ALA A 189 2.68 1.24 13.15
CA ALA A 189 3.81 0.35 13.43
C ALA A 189 4.58 0.78 14.69
N GLY A 190 4.77 2.09 14.88
CA GLY A 190 5.41 2.65 16.07
C GLY A 190 4.60 2.41 17.35
N PHE A 191 3.28 2.62 17.31
CA PHE A 191 2.40 2.38 18.45
C PHE A 191 2.42 0.91 18.86
N LEU A 192 2.29 0.00 17.90
CA LEU A 192 2.40 -1.44 18.14
C LEU A 192 3.74 -1.83 18.78
N ALA A 193 4.85 -1.26 18.28
CA ALA A 193 6.18 -1.56 18.82
C ALA A 193 6.38 -1.01 20.24
N GLN A 194 5.91 0.21 20.51
CA GLN A 194 6.02 0.87 21.81
C GLN A 194 5.19 0.14 22.87
N GLU A 195 3.92 -0.12 22.61
CA GLU A 195 3.06 -0.86 23.53
C GLU A 195 3.57 -2.27 23.81
N ALA A 196 4.12 -2.94 22.78
CA ALA A 196 4.66 -4.29 22.93
C ALA A 196 5.92 -4.34 23.81
N VAL A 197 6.73 -3.28 23.83
CA VAL A 197 7.98 -3.22 24.61
C VAL A 197 7.73 -2.68 26.02
N ASP A 198 7.01 -1.56 26.12
CA ASP A 198 6.86 -0.83 27.37
C ASP A 198 5.63 -1.27 28.18
N GLY A 199 4.65 -1.89 27.54
CA GLY A 199 3.44 -2.41 28.19
C GLY A 199 2.52 -1.33 28.77
N LYS A 200 2.65 -0.09 28.30
CA LYS A 200 1.81 1.07 28.67
C LYS A 200 1.01 1.54 27.47
N GLY A 201 -0.08 2.26 27.74
CA GLY A 201 -0.86 2.89 26.68
C GLY A 201 -0.11 4.03 26.01
N ILE A 202 -0.37 4.26 24.73
CA ILE A 202 0.22 5.35 23.93
C ILE A 202 -0.12 6.73 24.50
N LEU A 203 -1.33 6.93 25.02
CA LEU A 203 -1.71 8.18 25.70
C LEU A 203 -0.90 8.42 26.97
N GLU A 204 -0.52 7.36 27.69
CA GLU A 204 0.36 7.49 28.87
C GLU A 204 1.77 7.89 28.46
N HIS A 205 2.27 7.37 27.32
CA HIS A 205 3.55 7.78 26.74
C HIS A 205 3.59 9.24 26.30
N PHE A 206 2.46 9.80 25.87
CA PHE A 206 2.39 11.22 25.51
C PHE A 206 2.32 12.17 26.72
N GLN A 207 1.96 11.67 27.90
CA GLN A 207 1.81 12.46 29.13
C GLN A 207 3.03 12.39 30.06
N SER A 208 3.95 11.44 29.82
CA SER A 208 5.20 11.26 30.57
C SER A 208 6.34 12.13 30.05
#